data_AF-A0A6J1R485-F1
#
_entry.id   AF-A0A6J1R485-F1
#
_cell.length_a   1.000
_cell.length_b   1.000
_cell.length_c   1.000
_cell.angle_alpha   90.00
_cell.angle_beta   90.00
_cell.angle_gamma   90.00
#
_symmetry.space_group_name_H-M   'P 1'
#
loop_
_entity.id
_entity.type
_entity.pdbx_description
1 polymer ?
#
loop_
_entity_poly.entity_id
_entity_poly.type
_entity_poly.pdbx_seq_one_letter_code
_entity_poly.pdbx_strand_id
1 'polypeptide(L)'
;MVLMKSWQLIIKSINIPAIVKVNDTDYIILDCDYDLENTSSKGLVVKWFFNTNQVVYQWIYGRHPLADEPVAKYIDLTYKASNDPYTEYRAIKLNKPGIDLTGEYTCVISTFADERTANASMIVY
;
A
#
# COMPACT_ATOMS: atom_id res chain seq x y z
N MET A 1 21.66 15.16 28.09
CA MET A 1 20.44 15.21 27.25
C MET A 1 20.67 14.27 26.09
N VAL A 2 20.25 13.00 26.23
CA VAL A 2 20.30 12.04 25.11
C VAL A 2 19.03 12.28 24.31
N LEU A 3 19.17 12.81 23.10
CA LEU A 3 18.06 12.79 22.14
C LEU A 3 17.78 11.31 21.86
N MET A 4 16.73 10.76 22.47
CA MET A 4 16.22 9.45 22.06
C MET A 4 15.82 9.59 20.59
N LYS A 5 16.61 9.01 19.68
CA LYS A 5 16.16 8.80 18.30
C LYS A 5 14.86 8.01 18.41
N SER A 6 13.74 8.63 18.04
CA SER A 6 12.44 7.96 17.98
C SER A 6 12.60 6.76 17.05
N TRP A 7 12.43 5.55 17.56
CA TRP A 7 12.39 4.33 16.75
C TRP A 7 11.02 4.25 16.10
N GLN A 8 10.85 5.04 15.05
CA GLN A 8 9.55 5.29 14.48
C GLN A 8 9.49 4.72 13.07
N LEU A 9 8.56 3.81 12.87
CA LEU A 9 8.09 3.47 11.54
C LEU A 9 7.59 4.77 10.91
N ILE A 10 7.98 5.03 9.66
CA ILE A 10 7.54 6.22 8.92
C ILE A 10 7.03 5.83 7.54
N ILE A 11 6.00 6.54 7.07
CA ILE A 11 5.62 6.54 5.66
C ILE A 11 6.30 7.75 5.03
N LYS A 12 7.23 7.50 4.10
CA LYS A 12 7.98 8.53 3.36
C LYS A 12 7.09 9.23 2.36
N SER A 13 6.30 8.45 1.60
CA SER A 13 5.37 8.98 0.61
C SER A 13 4.25 7.99 0.31
N ILE A 14 3.12 8.52 -0.14
CA ILE A 14 2.03 7.77 -0.75
C ILE A 14 1.88 8.24 -2.20
N ASN A 15 2.09 7.34 -3.14
CA ASN A 15 2.11 7.63 -4.57
C ASN A 15 0.91 6.95 -5.23
N ILE A 16 -0.15 7.74 -5.46
CA ILE A 16 -1.38 7.33 -6.13
C ILE A 16 -1.67 8.35 -7.23
N PRO A 17 -1.92 7.93 -8.48
CA PRO A 17 -2.38 8.83 -9.51
C PRO A 17 -3.71 9.48 -9.09
N ALA A 18 -3.76 10.81 -9.02
CA ALA A 18 -4.99 11.51 -8.64
C ALA A 18 -6.12 11.31 -9.68
N ILE A 19 -5.74 11.15 -10.95
CA ILE A 19 -6.65 11.07 -12.09
C ILE A 19 -6.13 10.01 -13.06
N VAL A 20 -6.99 9.07 -13.43
CA VAL A 20 -6.71 8.00 -14.39
C VAL A 20 -7.84 7.96 -15.41
N LYS A 21 -7.48 7.93 -16.70
CA LYS A 21 -8.45 7.76 -17.77
C LYS A 21 -8.50 6.28 -18.18
N VAL A 22 -9.71 5.71 -18.27
CA VAL A 22 -9.89 4.32 -18.68
C VAL A 22 -9.32 4.10 -20.08
N ASN A 23 -8.58 3.01 -20.26
CA ASN A 23 -7.88 2.63 -21.50
C ASN A 23 -6.75 3.58 -21.95
N ASP A 24 -6.34 4.55 -21.13
CA ASP A 24 -5.21 5.44 -21.43
C ASP A 24 -3.87 4.89 -20.95
N THR A 25 -3.90 4.02 -19.93
CA THR A 25 -2.72 3.36 -19.36
C THR A 25 -2.97 1.86 -19.19
N ASP A 26 -1.95 1.04 -19.43
CA ASP A 26 -2.04 -0.41 -19.26
C ASP A 26 -2.12 -0.82 -17.77
N TYR A 27 -1.48 -0.04 -16.91
CA TYR A 27 -1.47 -0.25 -15.47
C TYR A 27 -1.19 1.03 -14.70
N ILE A 28 -1.57 1.03 -13.44
CA ILE A 28 -1.20 2.03 -12.44
C ILE A 28 -0.58 1.35 -11.22
N ILE A 29 0.16 2.13 -10.42
CA ILE A 29 0.77 1.67 -9.18
C ILE A 29 0.24 2.54 -8.04
N LEU A 30 -0.20 1.90 -6.96
CA LEU A 30 -0.45 2.52 -5.67
C LEU A 30 0.71 2.13 -4.75
N ASP A 31 1.66 3.03 -4.52
CA ASP A 31 2.85 2.76 -3.68
C ASP A 31 2.74 3.51 -2.35
N CYS A 32 2.94 2.77 -1.25
CA CYS A 32 3.07 3.33 0.09
C CYS A 32 4.51 3.08 0.53
N ASP A 33 5.37 4.06 0.26
CA ASP A 33 6.81 3.98 0.54
C ASP A 33 7.03 4.24 2.02
N TYR A 34 7.43 3.21 2.77
CA TYR A 34 7.69 3.29 4.20
C TYR A 34 9.12 2.84 4.54
N ASP A 35 9.60 3.30 5.69
CA ASP A 35 10.82 2.82 6.33
C ASP A 35 10.50 2.28 7.71
N LEU A 36 11.05 1.11 8.03
CA LEU A 36 11.01 0.61 9.40
C LEU A 36 11.95 1.40 10.32
N GLU A 37 12.93 2.13 9.77
CA GLU A 37 13.99 2.81 10.52
C GLU A 37 14.66 1.85 11.53
N ASN A 38 14.38 2.02 12.83
CA ASN A 38 14.88 1.15 13.89
C ASN A 38 13.75 0.35 14.57
N THR A 39 12.55 0.37 14.01
CA THR A 39 11.38 -0.37 14.49
C THR A 39 11.50 -1.85 14.09
N SER A 40 11.19 -2.73 15.03
CA SER A 40 11.21 -4.18 14.80
C SER A 40 10.21 -4.59 13.70
N SER A 41 10.67 -5.35 12.71
CA SER A 41 9.84 -5.93 11.63
C SER A 41 8.89 -7.06 12.08
N LYS A 42 8.96 -7.50 13.34
CA LYS A 42 8.05 -8.53 13.87
C LYS A 42 6.59 -8.08 13.74
N GLY A 43 5.78 -8.95 13.14
CA GLY A 43 4.37 -8.66 12.90
C GLY A 43 4.13 -7.68 11.77
N LEU A 44 5.08 -7.50 10.85
CA LEU A 44 4.91 -6.62 9.70
C LEU A 44 3.73 -7.05 8.83
N VAL A 45 2.77 -6.13 8.68
CA VAL A 45 1.60 -6.24 7.82
C VAL A 45 1.41 -4.94 7.06
N VAL A 46 1.18 -5.03 5.76
CA VAL A 46 0.77 -3.92 4.89
C VAL A 46 -0.69 -4.14 4.51
N LYS A 47 -1.54 -3.17 4.78
CA LYS A 47 -2.95 -3.19 4.36
C LYS A 47 -3.26 -1.98 3.52
N TRP A 48 -4.13 -2.18 2.53
CA TRP A 48 -4.79 -1.08 1.85
C TRP A 48 -6.30 -1.18 2.07
N PHE A 49 -6.87 -0.04 2.43
CA PHE A 49 -8.29 0.15 2.62
C PHE A 49 -8.85 1.03 1.51
N PHE A 50 -10.09 0.76 1.11
CA PHE A 50 -10.84 1.55 0.14
C PHE A 50 -12.06 2.20 0.82
N ASN A 51 -12.24 3.51 0.59
CA ASN A 51 -13.28 4.41 1.11
C ASN A 51 -13.46 4.44 2.64
N THR A 52 -14.12 3.45 3.25
CA THR A 52 -14.65 3.53 4.62
C THR A 52 -14.07 2.51 5.59
N ASN A 53 -12.99 1.81 5.21
CA ASN A 53 -12.32 0.68 5.90
C ASN A 53 -12.60 -0.71 5.29
N GLN A 54 -12.99 -0.79 4.02
CA GLN A 54 -12.95 -2.05 3.30
C GLN A 54 -11.50 -2.44 3.02
N VAL A 55 -11.00 -3.52 3.62
CA VAL A 55 -9.66 -4.05 3.28
C VAL A 55 -9.74 -4.65 1.88
N VAL A 56 -9.00 -4.06 0.95
CA VAL A 56 -8.96 -4.50 -0.46
C VAL A 56 -7.65 -5.21 -0.81
N TYR A 57 -6.64 -5.07 0.04
CA TYR A 57 -5.37 -5.76 -0.08
C TYR A 57 -4.69 -5.92 1.27
N GLN A 58 -4.03 -7.06 1.45
CA GLN A 58 -3.23 -7.35 2.62
C GLN A 58 -1.99 -8.16 2.23
N TRP A 59 -0.85 -7.72 2.74
CA TRP A 59 0.37 -8.51 2.75
C TRP A 59 0.87 -8.69 4.18
N ILE A 60 1.10 -9.94 4.57
CA ILE A 60 1.76 -10.29 5.83
C ILE A 60 3.17 -10.74 5.47
N TYR A 61 4.19 -10.16 6.12
CA TYR A 61 5.58 -10.50 5.85
C TYR A 61 5.83 -12.02 5.89
N GLY A 62 6.50 -12.54 4.86
CA GLY A 62 6.75 -13.98 4.68
C GLY A 62 5.60 -14.78 4.04
N ARG A 63 4.51 -14.12 3.61
CA ARG A 63 3.40 -14.73 2.88
C ARG A 63 3.18 -14.05 1.52
N HIS A 64 2.44 -14.72 0.64
CA HIS A 64 1.91 -14.09 -0.57
C HIS A 64 0.82 -13.07 -0.21
N PRO A 65 0.74 -11.94 -0.94
CA PRO A 65 -0.33 -10.98 -0.74
C PRO A 65 -1.69 -11.55 -1.14
N LEU A 66 -2.74 -11.02 -0.53
CA LEU A 66 -4.14 -11.32 -0.79
C LEU A 66 -4.87 -10.03 -1.15
N ALA A 67 -5.90 -10.13 -1.99
CA ALA A 67 -6.74 -9.01 -2.38
C ALA A 67 -8.22 -9.39 -2.35
N ASP A 68 -9.05 -8.37 -2.19
CA ASP A 68 -10.50 -8.46 -2.21
C ASP A 68 -11.09 -7.41 -3.18
N GLU A 69 -12.37 -7.57 -3.52
CA GLU A 69 -13.11 -6.63 -4.34
C GLU A 69 -13.14 -5.24 -3.70
N PRO A 70 -13.13 -4.13 -4.49
CA PRO A 70 -13.13 -4.09 -5.95
C PRO A 70 -11.74 -4.27 -6.61
N VAL A 71 -10.65 -4.25 -5.83
CA VAL A 71 -9.27 -4.26 -6.36
C VAL A 71 -8.87 -5.62 -6.97
N ALA A 72 -9.42 -6.72 -6.43
CA ALA A 72 -9.09 -8.08 -6.86
C ALA A 72 -9.20 -8.33 -8.37
N LYS A 73 -10.10 -7.64 -9.07
CA LYS A 73 -10.27 -7.78 -10.54
C LYS A 73 -9.08 -7.28 -11.36
N TYR A 74 -8.32 -6.34 -10.82
CA TYR A 74 -7.31 -5.59 -11.55
C TYR A 74 -5.88 -5.90 -11.09
N ILE A 75 -5.74 -6.41 -9.88
CA ILE A 75 -4.45 -6.50 -9.21
C ILE A 75 -3.53 -7.58 -9.78
N ASP A 76 -2.25 -7.25 -9.89
CA ASP A 76 -1.15 -8.19 -10.08
C ASP A 76 -0.52 -8.55 -8.72
N LEU A 77 -0.94 -9.67 -8.12
CA LEU A 77 -0.40 -10.17 -6.84
C LEU A 77 1.05 -10.66 -6.92
N THR A 78 1.63 -10.74 -8.13
CA THR A 78 3.02 -11.14 -8.33
C THR A 78 3.97 -9.95 -8.43
N TYR A 79 3.43 -8.73 -8.51
CA TYR A 79 4.21 -7.51 -8.59
C TYR A 79 5.00 -7.27 -7.30
N LYS A 80 6.30 -6.99 -7.46
CA LYS A 80 7.21 -6.64 -6.37
C LYS A 80 7.68 -5.21 -6.56
N ALA A 81 7.46 -4.38 -5.55
CA ALA A 81 7.85 -2.98 -5.52
C ALA A 81 9.35 -2.79 -5.28
N SER A 82 9.99 -3.75 -4.59
CA SER A 82 11.41 -3.71 -4.26
C SER A 82 12.00 -5.12 -4.14
N ASN A 83 13.34 -5.20 -4.10
CA ASN A 83 14.06 -6.43 -3.78
C ASN A 83 14.34 -6.57 -2.27
N ASP A 84 13.93 -5.60 -1.45
CA ASP A 84 14.10 -5.66 0.00
C ASP A 84 12.95 -6.51 0.58
N PRO A 85 13.26 -7.55 1.37
CA PRO A 85 12.25 -8.48 1.88
C PRO A 85 11.17 -7.80 2.74
N TYR A 86 11.48 -6.66 3.38
CA TYR A 86 10.52 -5.92 4.19
C TYR A 86 9.65 -4.98 3.37
N THR A 87 10.00 -4.69 2.13
CA THR A 87 9.21 -3.76 1.28
C THR A 87 8.77 -4.37 -0.05
N GLU A 88 8.99 -5.66 -0.24
CA GLU A 88 8.74 -6.41 -1.48
C GLU A 88 7.33 -6.17 -2.04
N TYR A 89 6.31 -6.25 -1.19
CA TYR A 89 4.90 -6.10 -1.59
C TYR A 89 4.23 -4.86 -0.96
N ARG A 90 4.99 -3.75 -0.79
CA ARG A 90 4.46 -2.49 -0.25
C ARG A 90 3.50 -1.76 -1.21
N ALA A 91 3.62 -2.02 -2.51
CA ALA A 91 2.86 -1.37 -3.55
C ALA A 91 1.94 -2.35 -4.28
N ILE A 92 0.84 -1.82 -4.78
CA ILE A 92 -0.15 -2.56 -5.55
C ILE A 92 -0.06 -2.12 -7.02
N LYS A 93 0.07 -3.07 -7.94
CA LYS A 93 -0.07 -2.83 -9.39
C LYS A 93 -1.46 -3.24 -9.85
N LEU A 94 -2.18 -2.31 -10.47
CA LEU A 94 -3.53 -2.52 -11.01
C LEU A 94 -3.47 -2.44 -12.53
N ASN A 95 -3.79 -3.52 -13.21
CA ASN A 95 -3.84 -3.58 -14.68
C ASN A 95 -5.21 -3.16 -15.17
N LYS A 96 -5.24 -2.32 -16.21
CA LYS A 96 -6.46 -1.82 -16.87
C LYS A 96 -7.51 -1.31 -15.87
N PRO A 97 -7.18 -0.27 -15.07
CA PRO A 97 -8.03 0.21 -13.99
C PRO A 97 -9.41 0.64 -14.50
N GLY A 98 -10.47 0.25 -13.77
CA GLY A 98 -11.86 0.61 -14.06
C GLY A 98 -12.41 1.71 -13.16
N ILE A 99 -13.58 2.25 -13.53
CA ILE A 99 -14.26 3.34 -12.80
C ILE A 99 -14.63 2.99 -11.35
N ASP A 100 -14.78 1.69 -11.04
CA ASP A 100 -15.05 1.17 -9.70
C ASP A 100 -13.87 1.31 -8.73
N LEU A 101 -12.69 1.72 -9.24
CA LEU A 101 -11.52 2.10 -8.45
C LEU A 101 -11.50 3.59 -8.06
N THR A 102 -12.54 4.37 -8.39
CA THR A 102 -12.66 5.75 -7.90
C THR A 102 -12.96 5.76 -6.41
N GLY A 103 -12.11 6.39 -5.61
CA GLY A 103 -12.33 6.50 -4.17
C GLY A 103 -11.11 6.97 -3.38
N GLU A 104 -11.22 6.88 -2.06
CA GLU A 104 -10.12 7.11 -1.13
C GLU A 104 -9.39 5.80 -0.84
N TYR A 105 -8.07 5.83 -0.91
CA TYR A 105 -7.19 4.72 -0.59
C TYR A 105 -6.37 5.07 0.64
N THR A 106 -6.41 4.19 1.64
CA THR A 106 -5.63 4.35 2.88
C THR A 106 -4.67 3.18 3.01
N CYS A 107 -3.35 3.45 3.03
CA CYS A 107 -2.36 2.45 3.38
C CYS A 107 -2.11 2.45 4.89
N VAL A 108 -2.04 1.27 5.48
CA VAL A 108 -1.69 1.05 6.89
C VAL A 108 -0.54 0.08 6.96
N ILE A 109 0.56 0.52 7.56
CA ILE A 109 1.76 -0.27 7.81
C ILE A 109 1.81 -0.55 9.30
N SER A 110 1.72 -1.82 9.68
CA SER A 110 1.67 -2.24 11.08
C SER A 110 2.83 -3.17 11.38
N THR A 111 3.41 -3.04 12.57
CA THR A 111 4.30 -4.02 13.23
C THR A 111 3.76 -4.29 14.63
N PHE A 112 4.37 -5.18 15.41
CA PHE A 112 4.02 -5.31 16.83
C PHE A 112 4.39 -4.09 17.67
N ALA A 113 5.27 -3.21 17.18
CA ALA A 113 5.81 -2.09 17.93
C ALA A 113 5.19 -0.74 17.53
N ASP A 114 4.72 -0.60 16.29
CA ASP A 114 4.24 0.67 15.75
C ASP A 114 3.30 0.46 14.55
N GLU A 115 2.47 1.46 14.27
CA GLU A 115 1.56 1.50 13.13
C GLU A 115 1.52 2.91 12.52
N ARG A 116 1.56 3.00 11.19
CA ARG A 116 1.43 4.25 10.45
C ARG A 116 0.41 4.14 9.34
N THR A 117 -0.22 5.28 9.06
CA THR A 117 -1.31 5.40 8.09
C THR A 117 -1.08 6.60 7.19
N ALA A 118 -1.36 6.46 5.90
CA ALA A 118 -1.43 7.56 4.95
C ALA A 118 -2.57 7.30 3.96
N ASN A 119 -3.18 8.36 3.42
CA ASN A 119 -4.27 8.24 2.45
C ASN A 119 -4.11 9.20 1.27
N ALA A 120 -4.73 8.82 0.16
CA ALA A 120 -4.84 9.63 -1.05
C ALA A 120 -6.07 9.19 -1.85
N SER A 121 -6.66 10.11 -2.61
CA SER A 121 -7.82 9.82 -3.46
C SER A 121 -7.41 9.64 -4.92
N MET A 122 -8.15 8.78 -5.62
CA MET A 122 -8.01 8.56 -7.06
C MET A 122 -9.38 8.67 -7.74
N ILE A 123 -9.41 9.32 -8.90
CA ILE A 123 -10.57 9.38 -9.78
C ILE A 123 -10.24 8.63 -11.07
N VAL A 124 -11.08 7.68 -11.43
CA VAL A 124 -10.99 6.94 -12.69
C VAL A 124 -12.22 7.26 -13.55
N TYR A 125 -12.01 7.74 -14.78
CA TYR A 125 -13.08 8.22 -15.68
C TYR A 125 -12.91 7.77 -17.13
#